data_AF-A0A965QR97-F1
#
_entry.id   AF-A0A965QR97-F1
#
_cell.length_a   1.000
_cell.length_b   1.000
_cell.length_c   1.000
_cell.angle_alpha   90.00
_cell.angle_beta   90.00
_cell.angle_gamma   90.00
#
_symmetry.space_group_name_H-M   'P 1'
#
loop_
_entity.id
_entity.type
_entity.pdbx_description
1 polymer ?
#
loop_
_entity_poly.entity_id
_entity_poly.type
_entity_poly.pdbx_seq_one_letter_code
_entity_poly.pdbx_strand_id
1 'polypeptide(L)'
;MVRYSFVALLTAWLWTAAALATGQAQVPADAGQVWKTYDIAPFVKQAGPGSQRHVVDWVLQETGYPTWHGASPASLSADADTLSCFHVPEMQARVADIVARFVADADTPHRFSVRVLGMASPAWRADARPVFTAIPAATPGVQAWFTSRENAALVLARLRARSDCQELPTGPVLAANGLPAVLAGGRKQPYVKDVAPRPDVAPGWQMHNDSCDEGLAIDVQPLIGRDGTAVDAVIRCRIDQIERMATVSLPASAGRERVQLEVPQVAAVRIGERFRWPATQTLFIGLGLVPWPVPAQNGGVAALVPGVKRCDMVLVVEPRLSGGR
;
A
#
# COMPACT_ATOMS: atom_id res chain seq x y z
N MET A 1 43.49 44.26 65.07
CA MET A 1 42.85 45.11 64.05
C MET A 1 42.41 44.20 62.92
N VAL A 2 41.13 43.84 62.83
CA VAL A 2 40.12 44.46 61.92
C VAL A 2 40.43 44.09 60.45
N ARG A 3 39.58 43.48 59.62
CA ARG A 3 38.23 42.87 59.69
C ARG A 3 37.85 42.57 58.21
N TYR A 4 37.02 41.53 57.97
CA TYR A 4 36.11 41.37 56.81
C TYR A 4 36.72 41.16 55.41
N SER A 5 36.09 40.51 54.44
CA SER A 5 35.01 39.52 54.31
C SER A 5 34.92 39.33 52.80
N PHE A 6 35.11 38.13 52.27
CA PHE A 6 34.49 37.71 51.00
C PHE A 6 34.49 36.17 50.94
N VAL A 7 33.99 35.59 52.04
CA VAL A 7 33.38 34.26 52.02
C VAL A 7 31.88 34.50 51.87
N ALA A 8 31.23 33.61 51.12
CA ALA A 8 29.78 33.46 50.94
C ALA A 8 29.14 34.37 49.88
N LEU A 9 29.13 33.91 48.62
CA LEU A 9 27.95 34.02 47.73
C LEU A 9 28.11 33.36 46.33
N LEU A 10 28.97 32.35 46.17
CA LEU A 10 29.09 31.66 44.87
C LEU A 10 29.11 30.13 44.95
N THR A 11 28.81 29.56 46.12
CA THR A 11 28.68 28.10 46.33
C THR A 11 27.29 27.70 46.84
N ALA A 12 26.27 28.53 46.59
CA ALA A 12 24.87 28.25 46.94
C ALA A 12 23.92 28.24 45.73
N TRP A 13 24.46 28.16 44.50
CA TRP A 13 23.67 28.00 43.26
C TRP A 13 24.01 26.72 42.49
N LEU A 14 24.75 25.80 43.11
CA LEU A 14 25.13 24.51 42.49
C LEU A 14 24.59 23.29 43.24
N TRP A 15 23.72 23.49 44.25
CA TRP A 15 23.15 22.41 45.06
C TRP A 15 21.62 22.45 45.15
N THR A 16 20.96 23.06 44.15
CA THR A 16 19.50 23.00 43.94
C THR A 16 19.13 22.60 42.51
N ALA A 17 19.91 21.73 41.90
CA ALA A 17 19.50 20.99 40.69
C ALA A 17 19.97 19.52 40.69
N ALA A 18 20.37 18.98 41.85
CA ALA A 18 20.62 17.55 42.03
C ALA A 18 19.35 16.86 42.55
N ALA A 19 18.24 17.13 41.86
CA ALA A 19 17.07 16.29 41.81
C ALA A 19 16.52 16.46 40.40
N LEU A 20 17.27 15.96 39.40
CA LEU A 20 16.63 15.47 38.19
C LEU A 20 15.75 14.33 38.67
N ALA A 21 14.54 14.70 39.09
CA ALA A 21 13.42 13.80 39.09
C ALA A 21 13.50 13.07 37.75
N THR A 22 13.52 11.75 37.80
CA THR A 22 12.79 10.97 36.81
C THR A 22 11.34 11.44 36.92
N GLY A 23 11.08 12.66 36.44
CA GLY A 23 9.76 13.21 36.30
C GLY A 23 9.15 12.34 35.23
N GLN A 24 8.36 11.35 35.66
CA GLN A 24 7.37 10.74 34.80
C GLN A 24 6.51 11.92 34.33
N ALA A 25 6.85 12.47 33.17
CA ALA A 25 6.02 13.45 32.52
C ALA A 25 4.72 12.73 32.21
N GLN A 26 3.69 12.99 33.03
CA GLN A 26 2.39 12.37 32.85
C GLN A 26 1.77 12.97 31.59
N VAL A 27 1.50 12.11 30.61
CA VAL A 27 0.76 12.53 29.42
C VAL A 27 -0.64 12.99 29.87
N PRO A 28 -1.12 14.17 29.47
CA PRO A 28 -2.45 14.64 29.84
C PRO A 28 -3.53 13.62 29.46
N ALA A 29 -4.34 13.25 30.45
CA ALA A 29 -5.39 12.24 30.34
C ALA A 29 -6.78 12.82 30.63
N ASP A 30 -6.98 14.10 30.32
CA ASP A 30 -8.16 14.89 30.70
C ASP A 30 -9.46 14.39 30.05
N ALA A 31 -9.36 13.60 28.97
CA ALA A 31 -10.49 12.95 28.31
C ALA A 31 -10.72 11.50 28.78
N GLY A 32 -10.05 11.07 29.87
CA GLY A 32 -10.12 9.71 30.39
C GLY A 32 -9.29 8.70 29.61
N GLN A 33 -8.23 9.17 28.91
CA GLN A 33 -7.33 8.28 28.20
C GLN A 33 -6.61 7.34 29.16
N VAL A 34 -6.43 6.09 28.73
CA VAL A 34 -5.71 5.06 29.48
C VAL A 34 -4.62 4.46 28.62
N TRP A 35 -3.53 4.04 29.24
CA TRP A 35 -2.50 3.23 28.60
C TRP A 35 -2.89 1.75 28.67
N LYS A 36 -2.91 1.07 27.53
CA LYS A 36 -3.11 -0.38 27.44
C LYS A 36 -2.09 -1.00 26.50
N THR A 37 -1.71 -2.23 26.80
CA THR A 37 -0.88 -3.08 25.94
C THR A 37 -1.70 -4.27 25.48
N TYR A 38 -1.51 -4.66 24.22
CA TYR A 38 -2.13 -5.82 23.61
C TYR A 38 -1.05 -6.76 23.10
N ASP A 39 -1.18 -8.05 23.40
CA ASP A 39 -0.26 -9.07 22.89
C ASP A 39 -0.49 -9.27 21.39
N ILE A 40 0.57 -9.12 20.60
CA ILE A 40 0.62 -9.38 19.15
C ILE A 40 1.73 -10.37 18.79
N ALA A 41 2.46 -10.90 19.78
CA ALA A 41 3.56 -11.83 19.58
C ALA A 41 3.16 -13.07 18.77
N PRO A 42 1.96 -13.68 18.95
CA PRO A 42 1.54 -14.82 18.14
C PRO A 42 1.50 -14.50 16.63
N PHE A 43 0.98 -13.33 16.28
CA PHE A 43 0.92 -12.88 14.89
C PHE A 43 2.32 -12.60 14.34
N VAL A 44 3.14 -11.81 15.04
CA VAL A 44 4.48 -11.45 14.57
C VAL A 44 5.38 -12.68 14.43
N LYS A 45 5.27 -13.64 15.35
CA LYS A 45 6.00 -14.92 15.28
C LYS A 45 5.70 -15.67 13.98
N GLN A 46 4.44 -15.71 13.57
CA GLN A 46 4.03 -16.38 12.32
C GLN A 46 4.34 -15.55 11.07
N ALA A 47 4.13 -14.23 11.15
CA ALA A 47 4.23 -13.31 10.02
C ALA A 47 5.67 -12.86 9.72
N GLY A 48 6.58 -13.01 10.68
CA GLY A 48 7.96 -12.56 10.58
C GLY A 48 8.19 -11.13 11.10
N PRO A 49 9.45 -10.77 11.41
CA PRO A 49 9.81 -9.47 11.97
C PRO A 49 9.37 -8.29 11.08
N GLY A 50 8.91 -7.20 11.71
CA GLY A 50 8.44 -6.00 11.02
C GLY A 50 6.96 -6.04 10.66
N SER A 51 6.30 -7.20 10.80
CA SER A 51 4.88 -7.37 10.51
C SER A 51 3.95 -6.61 11.47
N GLN A 52 4.41 -6.23 12.66
CA GLN A 52 3.63 -5.43 13.61
C GLN A 52 3.11 -4.10 13.03
N ARG A 53 3.82 -3.55 12.04
CA ARG A 53 3.37 -2.35 11.30
C ARG A 53 1.99 -2.53 10.69
N HIS A 54 1.65 -3.75 10.27
CA HIS A 54 0.38 -4.06 9.64
C HIS A 54 -0.78 -3.97 10.63
N VAL A 55 -0.55 -4.29 11.91
CA VAL A 55 -1.55 -4.09 12.97
C VAL A 55 -1.80 -2.59 13.17
N VAL A 56 -0.73 -1.79 13.26
CA VAL A 56 -0.80 -0.33 13.39
C VAL A 56 -1.54 0.29 12.20
N ASP A 57 -1.16 -0.09 10.98
CA ASP A 57 -1.75 0.40 9.75
C ASP A 57 -3.27 0.12 9.70
N TRP A 58 -3.70 -1.08 10.10
CA TRP A 58 -5.12 -1.43 10.16
C TRP A 58 -5.89 -0.62 11.19
N VAL A 59 -5.31 -0.40 12.38
CA VAL A 59 -5.90 0.47 13.40
C VAL A 59 -6.12 1.87 12.83
N LEU A 60 -5.08 2.49 12.24
CA LEU A 60 -5.19 3.83 11.68
C LEU A 60 -6.19 3.91 10.52
N GLN A 61 -6.27 2.88 9.68
CA GLN A 61 -7.20 2.83 8.55
C GLN A 61 -8.66 2.68 8.98
N GLU A 62 -8.93 1.94 10.06
CA GLU A 62 -10.30 1.70 10.52
C GLU A 62 -10.83 2.81 11.42
N THR A 63 -9.98 3.41 12.23
CA THR A 63 -10.39 4.46 13.16
C THR A 63 -10.24 5.86 12.56
N GLY A 64 -9.40 6.00 11.52
CA GLY A 64 -9.14 7.24 10.80
C GLY A 64 -8.05 8.10 11.43
N TYR A 65 -7.36 8.88 10.60
CA TYR A 65 -6.30 9.81 11.04
C TYR A 65 -6.75 10.85 12.09
N PRO A 66 -7.93 11.49 11.98
CA PRO A 66 -8.32 12.56 12.91
C PRO A 66 -8.46 12.10 14.37
N THR A 67 -8.74 10.81 14.62
CA THR A 67 -8.90 10.30 15.98
C THR A 67 -7.57 10.17 16.73
N TRP A 68 -6.45 10.14 16.02
CA TRP A 68 -5.10 10.03 16.59
C TRP A 68 -4.36 11.36 16.65
N HIS A 69 -4.82 12.36 15.90
CA HIS A 69 -4.17 13.67 15.75
C HIS A 69 -5.13 14.82 16.10
N GLY A 70 -5.83 14.67 17.22
CA GLY A 70 -6.80 15.63 17.72
C GLY A 70 -6.27 16.52 18.85
N ALA A 71 -7.19 17.18 19.56
CA ALA A 71 -6.87 18.05 20.71
C ALA A 71 -6.39 17.26 21.93
N SER A 72 -6.89 16.04 22.13
CA SER A 72 -6.46 15.17 23.21
C SER A 72 -5.25 14.33 22.79
N PRO A 73 -4.19 14.25 23.61
CA PRO A 73 -3.05 13.39 23.31
C PRO A 73 -3.47 11.93 23.13
N ALA A 74 -2.96 11.30 22.08
CA ALA A 74 -3.13 9.88 21.77
C ALA A 74 -1.79 9.30 21.30
N SER A 75 -1.58 8.00 21.53
CA SER A 75 -0.37 7.30 21.09
C SER A 75 -0.69 5.87 20.66
N LEU A 76 -0.05 5.43 19.59
CA LEU A 76 -0.10 4.07 19.06
C LEU A 76 1.30 3.66 18.62
N SER A 77 1.81 2.57 19.16
CA SER A 77 3.12 2.03 18.80
C SER A 77 3.13 0.52 18.95
N ALA A 78 3.97 -0.17 18.18
CA ALA A 78 4.09 -1.62 18.25
C ALA A 78 5.55 -2.04 18.16
N ASP A 79 5.91 -3.06 18.94
CA ASP A 79 7.14 -3.83 18.79
C ASP A 79 6.82 -5.27 18.34
N ALA A 80 7.76 -6.20 18.51
CA ALA A 80 7.54 -7.59 18.08
C ALA A 80 6.54 -8.35 18.97
N ASP A 81 6.30 -7.89 20.19
CA ASP A 81 5.51 -8.61 21.19
C ASP A 81 4.20 -7.90 21.50
N THR A 82 4.19 -6.56 21.51
CA THR A 82 3.06 -5.78 21.99
C THR A 82 2.68 -4.61 21.09
N LEU A 83 1.37 -4.34 21.03
CA LEU A 83 0.83 -3.06 20.60
C LEU A 83 0.50 -2.22 21.84
N SER A 84 1.15 -1.08 21.99
CA SER A 84 0.91 -0.10 23.05
C SER A 84 -0.01 1.02 22.55
N CYS A 85 -1.08 1.30 23.30
CA CYS A 85 -2.09 2.30 22.94
C CYS A 85 -2.44 3.19 24.13
N PHE A 86 -2.35 4.50 23.94
CA PHE A 86 -2.88 5.52 24.83
C PHE A 86 -4.06 6.22 24.17
N HIS A 87 -5.28 5.94 24.65
CA HIS A 87 -6.52 6.51 24.10
C HIS A 87 -7.70 6.32 25.06
N VAL A 88 -8.84 6.94 24.77
CA VAL A 88 -10.09 6.83 25.53
C VAL A 88 -10.68 5.41 25.45
N PRO A 89 -11.52 4.98 26.42
CA PRO A 89 -12.01 3.60 26.49
C PRO A 89 -12.74 3.08 25.24
N GLU A 90 -13.48 3.94 24.53
CA GLU A 90 -14.16 3.55 23.28
C GLU A 90 -13.15 3.16 22.20
N MET A 91 -12.10 3.95 22.01
CA MET A 91 -11.05 3.63 21.04
C MET A 91 -10.29 2.38 21.45
N GLN A 92 -10.03 2.20 22.74
CA GLN A 92 -9.40 0.99 23.26
C GLN A 92 -10.21 -0.27 22.89
N ALA A 93 -11.54 -0.21 22.93
CA ALA A 93 -12.38 -1.33 22.51
C ALA A 93 -12.23 -1.65 21.01
N ARG A 94 -12.13 -0.61 20.15
CA ARG A 94 -11.89 -0.80 18.72
C ARG A 94 -10.51 -1.39 18.43
N VAL A 95 -9.47 -0.88 19.09
CA VAL A 95 -8.10 -1.42 18.98
C VAL A 95 -8.05 -2.88 19.42
N ALA A 96 -8.69 -3.22 20.53
CA ALA A 96 -8.78 -4.60 21.02
C ALA A 96 -9.44 -5.53 20.00
N ASP A 97 -10.51 -5.09 19.34
CA ASP A 97 -11.20 -5.87 18.31
C ASP A 97 -10.32 -6.10 17.08
N ILE A 98 -9.60 -5.07 16.64
CA ILE A 98 -8.65 -5.18 15.52
C ILE A 98 -7.52 -6.14 15.87
N VAL A 99 -6.88 -5.98 17.03
CA VAL A 99 -5.80 -6.88 17.47
C VAL A 99 -6.28 -8.33 17.54
N ALA A 100 -7.48 -8.56 18.07
CA ALA A 100 -8.07 -9.90 18.15
C ALA A 100 -8.12 -10.60 16.79
N ARG A 101 -8.38 -9.88 15.69
CA ARG A 101 -8.45 -10.42 14.33
C ARG A 101 -7.08 -10.84 13.75
N PHE A 102 -5.99 -10.30 14.27
CA PHE A 102 -4.63 -10.66 13.88
C PHE A 102 -4.11 -11.87 14.65
N VAL A 103 -4.47 -11.96 15.94
CA VAL A 103 -3.97 -13.02 16.82
C VAL A 103 -4.88 -14.25 16.85
N ALA A 104 -6.16 -14.10 16.53
CA ALA A 104 -7.06 -15.22 16.29
C ALA A 104 -6.52 -16.09 15.15
N ASP A 105 -6.40 -17.39 15.42
CA ASP A 105 -5.91 -18.40 14.46
C ASP A 105 -4.53 -18.05 13.84
N ALA A 106 -3.69 -17.32 14.58
CA ALA A 106 -2.35 -16.94 14.12
C ALA A 106 -1.44 -18.16 13.87
N ASP A 107 -1.70 -19.30 14.52
CA ASP A 107 -1.02 -20.57 14.29
C ASP A 107 -1.47 -21.28 13.00
N THR A 108 -2.68 -20.98 12.52
CA THR A 108 -3.30 -21.57 11.33
C THR A 108 -3.85 -20.47 10.42
N PRO A 109 -2.98 -19.59 9.88
CA PRO A 109 -3.43 -18.37 9.22
C PRO A 109 -4.22 -18.66 7.96
N HIS A 110 -5.42 -18.08 7.87
CA HIS A 110 -6.22 -18.10 6.66
C HIS A 110 -5.45 -17.53 5.46
N ARG A 111 -5.70 -18.09 4.28
CA ARG A 111 -5.05 -17.67 3.03
C ARG A 111 -6.07 -17.09 2.07
N PHE A 112 -5.62 -16.26 1.15
CA PHE A 112 -6.45 -15.68 0.09
C PHE A 112 -5.71 -15.78 -1.22
N SER A 113 -6.35 -16.34 -2.24
CA SER A 113 -5.81 -16.34 -3.60
C SER A 113 -6.16 -15.02 -4.27
N VAL A 114 -5.15 -14.25 -4.64
CA VAL A 114 -5.27 -12.96 -5.30
C VAL A 114 -4.81 -13.09 -6.74
N ARG A 115 -5.65 -12.70 -7.70
CA ARG A 115 -5.39 -12.83 -9.14
C ARG A 115 -5.82 -11.60 -9.90
N VAL A 116 -5.11 -11.29 -10.98
CA VAL A 116 -5.37 -10.10 -11.81
C VAL A 116 -5.52 -10.52 -13.26
N LEU A 117 -6.64 -10.10 -13.86
CA LEU A 117 -7.02 -10.34 -15.24
C LEU A 117 -7.22 -9.00 -15.95
N GLY A 118 -6.83 -8.92 -17.21
CA GLY A 118 -7.09 -7.81 -18.11
C GLY A 118 -7.91 -8.29 -19.29
N MET A 119 -8.97 -7.56 -19.64
CA MET A 119 -9.79 -7.81 -20.82
C MET A 119 -9.79 -6.59 -21.73
N ALA A 120 -9.86 -6.81 -23.04
CA ALA A 120 -9.97 -5.69 -23.98
C ALA A 120 -11.33 -4.99 -23.88
N SER A 121 -12.39 -5.72 -23.53
CA SER A 121 -13.75 -5.20 -23.42
C SER A 121 -14.33 -5.35 -22.00
N PRO A 122 -15.00 -4.31 -21.46
CA PRO A 122 -15.69 -4.38 -20.18
C PRO A 122 -17.01 -5.19 -20.21
N ALA A 123 -17.40 -5.71 -21.38
CA ALA A 123 -18.67 -6.39 -21.62
C ALA A 123 -18.86 -7.66 -20.78
N TRP A 124 -17.78 -8.28 -20.28
CA TRP A 124 -17.85 -9.45 -19.40
C TRP A 124 -18.73 -9.21 -18.14
N ARG A 125 -18.87 -7.95 -17.71
CA ARG A 125 -19.76 -7.57 -16.60
C ARG A 125 -21.22 -7.94 -16.89
N ALA A 126 -21.67 -7.82 -18.14
CA ALA A 126 -23.03 -8.16 -18.53
C ALA A 126 -23.28 -9.66 -18.36
N ASP A 127 -22.33 -10.48 -18.82
CA ASP A 127 -22.41 -11.94 -18.74
C ASP A 127 -22.37 -12.46 -17.29
N ALA A 128 -21.60 -11.79 -16.43
CA ALA A 128 -21.44 -12.18 -15.03
C ALA A 128 -22.48 -11.55 -14.10
N ARG A 129 -23.22 -10.52 -14.55
CA ARG A 129 -24.20 -9.77 -13.74
C ARG A 129 -25.22 -10.66 -13.00
N PRO A 130 -25.80 -11.71 -13.60
CA PRO A 130 -26.87 -12.48 -12.95
C PRO A 130 -26.43 -13.21 -11.66
N VAL A 131 -25.12 -13.46 -11.50
CA VAL A 131 -24.60 -14.21 -10.35
C VAL A 131 -23.88 -13.32 -9.33
N PHE A 132 -23.84 -12.01 -9.56
CA PHE A 132 -23.12 -11.06 -8.72
C PHE A 132 -24.02 -10.26 -7.80
N THR A 133 -23.57 -10.08 -6.56
CA THR A 133 -24.09 -9.08 -5.62
C THR A 133 -23.12 -7.90 -5.57
N ALA A 134 -23.60 -6.68 -5.82
CA ALA A 134 -22.77 -5.50 -5.86
C ALA A 134 -22.37 -5.00 -4.47
N ILE A 135 -21.15 -4.47 -4.36
CA ILE A 135 -20.63 -3.72 -3.21
C ILE A 135 -20.35 -2.28 -3.66
N PRO A 136 -20.72 -1.25 -2.89
CA PRO A 136 -20.32 0.12 -3.18
C PRO A 136 -18.80 0.28 -3.22
N ALA A 137 -18.29 1.01 -4.21
CA ALA A 137 -16.90 1.46 -4.29
C ALA A 137 -16.86 2.99 -4.22
N ALA A 138 -15.83 3.54 -3.59
CA ALA A 138 -15.72 4.99 -3.39
C ALA A 138 -15.09 5.72 -4.59
N THR A 139 -14.18 5.04 -5.30
CA THR A 139 -13.41 5.60 -6.41
C THR A 139 -14.23 5.54 -7.71
N PRO A 140 -14.37 6.67 -8.43
CA PRO A 140 -15.04 6.68 -9.73
C PRO A 140 -14.43 5.68 -10.71
N GLY A 141 -15.29 4.92 -11.40
CA GLY A 141 -14.88 3.90 -12.38
C GLY A 141 -14.52 2.54 -11.76
N VAL A 142 -14.38 2.44 -10.44
CA VAL A 142 -14.24 1.16 -9.74
C VAL A 142 -15.62 0.58 -9.45
N GLN A 143 -15.74 -0.73 -9.63
CA GLN A 143 -16.94 -1.49 -9.28
C GLN A 143 -16.53 -2.78 -8.59
N ALA A 144 -17.29 -3.22 -7.59
CA ALA A 144 -17.01 -4.45 -6.86
C ALA A 144 -18.26 -5.30 -6.70
N TRP A 145 -18.05 -6.61 -6.68
CA TRP A 145 -19.09 -7.61 -6.49
C TRP A 145 -18.56 -8.80 -5.72
N PHE A 146 -19.46 -9.57 -5.12
CA PHE A 146 -19.15 -10.88 -4.60
C PHE A 146 -20.11 -11.94 -5.13
N THR A 147 -19.69 -13.21 -5.09
CA THR A 147 -20.53 -14.36 -5.41
C THR A 147 -20.04 -15.64 -4.72
N SER A 148 -20.83 -16.71 -4.76
CA SER A 148 -20.44 -18.04 -4.25
C SER A 148 -19.19 -18.56 -4.95
N ARG A 149 -18.42 -19.43 -4.29
CA ARG A 149 -17.18 -20.01 -4.89
C ARG A 149 -17.45 -20.79 -6.17
N GLU A 150 -18.57 -21.49 -6.25
CA GLU A 150 -19.00 -22.22 -7.44
C GLU A 150 -19.24 -21.27 -8.62
N ASN A 151 -20.05 -20.24 -8.42
CA ASN A 151 -20.31 -19.23 -9.45
C ASN A 151 -19.02 -18.48 -9.81
N ALA A 152 -18.16 -18.18 -8.84
CA ALA A 152 -16.88 -17.54 -9.09
C ALA A 152 -15.98 -18.40 -9.98
N ALA A 153 -15.91 -19.72 -9.76
CA ALA A 153 -15.16 -20.65 -10.60
C ALA A 153 -15.70 -20.66 -12.04
N LEU A 154 -17.02 -20.67 -12.22
CA LEU A 154 -17.66 -20.59 -13.54
C LEU A 154 -17.36 -19.26 -14.24
N VAL A 155 -17.47 -18.14 -13.54
CA VAL A 155 -17.13 -16.81 -14.07
C VAL A 155 -15.67 -16.77 -14.49
N LEU A 156 -14.75 -17.22 -13.64
CA LEU A 156 -13.31 -17.25 -13.95
C LEU A 156 -12.99 -18.14 -15.14
N ALA A 157 -13.62 -19.31 -15.27
CA ALA A 157 -13.45 -20.19 -16.41
C ALA A 157 -13.91 -19.51 -17.71
N ARG A 158 -15.08 -18.84 -17.68
CA ARG A 158 -15.59 -18.07 -18.83
C ARG A 158 -14.66 -16.91 -19.20
N LEU A 159 -14.17 -16.16 -18.22
CA LEU A 159 -13.23 -15.06 -18.45
C LEU A 159 -11.95 -15.57 -19.15
N ARG A 160 -11.35 -16.63 -18.62
CA ARG A 160 -10.12 -17.23 -19.17
C ARG A 160 -10.31 -17.87 -20.54
N ALA A 161 -11.51 -18.32 -20.87
CA ALA A 161 -11.82 -18.88 -22.18
C ALA A 161 -11.90 -17.80 -23.29
N ARG A 162 -12.00 -16.52 -22.93
CA ARG A 162 -12.04 -15.43 -23.92
C ARG A 162 -10.67 -15.22 -24.54
N SER A 163 -10.64 -15.00 -25.85
CA SER A 163 -9.41 -14.71 -26.60
C SER A 163 -8.77 -13.37 -26.23
N ASP A 164 -9.54 -12.44 -25.65
CA ASP A 164 -9.06 -11.12 -25.22
C ASP A 164 -8.63 -11.07 -23.75
N CYS A 165 -8.68 -12.19 -23.03
CA CYS A 165 -8.29 -12.28 -21.64
C CYS A 165 -6.77 -12.46 -21.50
N GLN A 166 -6.17 -11.67 -20.61
CA GLN A 166 -4.77 -11.78 -20.23
C GLN A 166 -4.66 -11.83 -18.71
N GLU A 167 -3.90 -12.79 -18.19
CA GLU A 167 -3.55 -12.85 -16.76
C GLU A 167 -2.18 -12.24 -16.54
N LEU A 168 -1.93 -11.63 -15.38
CA LEU A 168 -0.57 -11.20 -15.04
C LEU A 168 0.37 -12.41 -15.03
N PRO A 169 1.60 -12.31 -15.58
CA PRO A 169 2.55 -13.41 -15.66
C PRO A 169 2.93 -14.02 -14.29
N THR A 170 2.82 -13.24 -13.21
CA THR A 170 3.06 -13.69 -11.84
C THR A 170 2.07 -14.76 -11.38
N GLY A 171 0.92 -14.90 -12.06
CA GLY A 171 -0.14 -15.82 -11.67
C GLY A 171 -0.82 -15.44 -10.34
N PRO A 172 -1.59 -16.37 -9.74
CA PRO A 172 -2.14 -16.20 -8.40
C PRO A 172 -1.06 -16.04 -7.32
N VAL A 173 -1.24 -15.06 -6.45
CA VAL A 173 -0.44 -14.88 -5.23
C VAL A 173 -1.31 -15.21 -4.02
N LEU A 174 -0.72 -15.89 -3.03
CA LEU A 174 -1.39 -16.19 -1.77
C LEU A 174 -1.09 -15.10 -0.74
N ALA A 175 -2.12 -14.36 -0.33
CA ALA A 175 -2.06 -13.47 0.83
C ALA A 175 -2.32 -14.26 2.11
N ALA A 176 -1.65 -13.90 3.21
CA ALA A 176 -2.02 -14.36 4.55
C ALA A 176 -3.01 -13.37 5.19
N ASN A 177 -3.81 -13.86 6.13
CA ASN A 177 -4.60 -12.99 7.00
C ASN A 177 -3.71 -11.90 7.65
N GLY A 178 -4.12 -10.64 7.52
CA GLY A 178 -3.40 -9.48 8.06
C GLY A 178 -2.16 -9.05 7.28
N LEU A 179 -1.72 -9.80 6.25
CA LEU A 179 -0.51 -9.49 5.49
C LEU A 179 -0.81 -9.09 4.04
N PRO A 180 -0.11 -8.08 3.51
CA PRO A 180 -0.26 -7.69 2.12
C PRO A 180 0.31 -8.75 1.18
N ALA A 181 -0.44 -9.10 0.14
CA ALA A 181 0.09 -9.69 -1.08
C ALA A 181 0.32 -8.58 -2.11
N VAL A 182 1.54 -8.52 -2.64
CA VAL A 182 1.93 -7.54 -3.65
C VAL A 182 2.08 -8.24 -5.00
N LEU A 183 1.29 -7.82 -5.99
CA LEU A 183 1.47 -8.15 -7.39
C LEU A 183 2.06 -6.92 -8.08
N ALA A 184 3.32 -7.01 -8.51
CA ALA A 184 4.00 -5.91 -9.18
C ALA A 184 4.65 -6.38 -10.48
N GLY A 185 4.73 -5.47 -11.44
CA GLY A 185 5.42 -5.69 -12.71
C GLY A 185 5.64 -4.36 -13.40
N GLY A 186 6.76 -4.22 -14.10
CA GLY A 186 7.13 -2.97 -14.73
C GLY A 186 8.57 -2.96 -15.24
N ARG A 187 9.00 -1.81 -15.71
CA ARG A 187 10.37 -1.54 -16.17
C ARG A 187 10.78 -0.12 -15.81
N LYS A 188 12.09 0.10 -15.77
CA LYS A 188 12.69 1.43 -15.77
C LYS A 188 12.99 1.84 -17.20
N GLN A 189 12.48 2.98 -17.62
CA GLN A 189 12.77 3.57 -18.92
C GLN A 189 13.80 4.69 -18.75
N PRO A 190 15.05 4.52 -19.20
CA PRO A 190 16.03 5.59 -19.20
C PRO A 190 15.70 6.63 -20.28
N TYR A 191 16.06 7.89 -20.04
CA TYR A 191 15.90 8.99 -20.99
C TYR A 191 16.97 10.07 -20.76
N VAL A 192 17.23 10.89 -21.79
CA VAL A 192 18.11 12.06 -21.66
C VAL A 192 17.30 13.19 -21.05
N LYS A 193 17.54 13.50 -19.78
CA LYS A 193 16.80 14.53 -19.05
C LYS A 193 17.25 15.93 -19.39
N ASP A 194 18.56 16.11 -19.47
CA ASP A 194 19.16 17.42 -19.62
C ASP A 194 20.56 17.33 -20.23
N VAL A 195 21.14 18.48 -20.55
CA VAL A 195 22.51 18.59 -21.04
C VAL A 195 23.22 19.78 -20.41
N ALA A 196 24.48 19.58 -20.04
CA ALA A 196 25.36 20.64 -19.55
C ALA A 196 26.36 21.04 -20.65
N PRO A 197 26.63 22.35 -20.88
CA PRO A 197 27.65 22.77 -21.83
C PRO A 197 29.01 22.23 -21.41
N ARG A 198 29.74 21.64 -22.37
CA ARG A 198 31.07 21.11 -22.14
C ARG A 198 32.01 21.49 -23.30
N PRO A 199 32.53 22.73 -23.31
CA PRO A 199 33.23 23.31 -24.46
C PRO A 199 34.58 22.63 -24.78
N ASP A 200 35.12 21.82 -23.86
CA ASP A 200 36.37 21.05 -23.99
C ASP A 200 36.24 19.76 -24.83
N VAL A 201 35.03 19.33 -25.20
CA VAL A 201 34.79 18.06 -25.91
C VAL A 201 33.74 18.25 -27.00
N ALA A 202 33.93 17.73 -28.22
CA ALA A 202 32.86 17.70 -29.23
C ALA A 202 31.79 16.64 -28.85
N PRO A 203 30.47 16.92 -28.93
CA PRO A 203 29.78 18.03 -29.60
C PRO A 203 29.51 19.27 -28.72
N GLY A 204 30.21 19.42 -27.60
CA GLY A 204 30.11 20.59 -26.73
C GLY A 204 29.06 20.47 -25.64
N TRP A 205 28.54 19.26 -25.42
CA TRP A 205 27.50 18.93 -24.44
C TRP A 205 27.83 17.65 -23.67
N GLN A 206 27.57 17.67 -22.36
CA GLN A 206 27.54 16.49 -21.50
C GLN A 206 26.09 16.11 -21.22
N MET A 207 25.71 14.87 -21.57
CA MET A 207 24.35 14.37 -21.36
C MET A 207 24.12 14.02 -19.88
N HIS A 208 22.99 14.45 -19.33
CA HIS A 208 22.49 14.03 -18.04
C HIS A 208 21.29 13.09 -18.24
N ASN A 209 21.47 11.83 -17.89
CA ASN A 209 20.44 10.81 -18.00
C ASN A 209 19.64 10.70 -16.70
N ASP A 210 18.36 10.35 -16.83
CA ASP A 210 17.48 9.98 -15.72
C ASP A 210 16.63 8.78 -16.15
N SER A 211 15.75 8.29 -15.27
CA SER A 211 14.85 7.17 -15.58
C SER A 211 13.46 7.37 -14.99
N CYS A 212 12.46 6.86 -15.69
CA CYS A 212 11.09 6.79 -15.20
C CYS A 212 10.66 5.34 -14.94
N ASP A 213 9.93 5.13 -13.86
CA ASP A 213 9.29 3.84 -13.58
C ASP A 213 7.97 3.74 -14.37
N GLU A 214 7.82 2.65 -15.11
CA GLU A 214 6.61 2.26 -15.82
C GLU A 214 6.15 0.91 -15.28
N GLY A 215 4.92 0.77 -14.81
CA GLY A 215 4.44 -0.50 -14.29
C GLY A 215 3.16 -0.42 -13.47
N LEU A 216 2.83 -1.56 -12.88
CA LEU A 216 1.70 -1.81 -12.00
C LEU A 216 2.22 -2.32 -10.65
N ALA A 217 1.60 -1.87 -9.56
CA ALA A 217 1.72 -2.45 -8.24
C ALA A 217 0.34 -2.52 -7.58
N ILE A 218 -0.11 -3.73 -7.27
CA ILE A 218 -1.35 -4.01 -6.55
C ILE A 218 -0.99 -4.62 -5.20
N ASP A 219 -1.45 -3.99 -4.14
CA ASP A 219 -1.34 -4.44 -2.76
C ASP A 219 -2.74 -4.85 -2.29
N VAL A 220 -2.89 -6.10 -1.86
CA VAL A 220 -4.13 -6.61 -1.28
C VAL A 220 -3.82 -7.14 0.10
N GLN A 221 -4.40 -6.50 1.12
CA GLN A 221 -4.25 -6.90 2.51
C GLN A 221 -5.61 -7.34 3.05
N PRO A 222 -5.92 -8.65 3.06
CA PRO A 222 -7.15 -9.16 3.64
C PRO A 222 -7.01 -9.36 5.16
N LEU A 223 -8.10 -9.15 5.89
CA LEU A 223 -8.20 -9.40 7.32
C LEU A 223 -9.59 -9.94 7.65
N ILE A 224 -9.64 -11.16 8.18
CA ILE A 224 -10.90 -11.78 8.58
C ILE A 224 -11.54 -11.00 9.72
N GLY A 225 -12.87 -10.94 9.73
CA GLY A 225 -13.64 -10.46 10.86
C GLY A 225 -13.45 -11.36 12.06
N ARG A 226 -13.62 -10.81 13.26
CA ARG A 226 -13.43 -11.55 14.52
C ARG A 226 -14.35 -12.77 14.68
N ASP A 227 -15.52 -12.70 14.06
CA ASP A 227 -16.53 -13.76 14.04
C ASP A 227 -16.30 -14.79 12.91
N GLY A 228 -15.29 -14.59 12.06
CA GLY A 228 -15.01 -15.45 10.91
C GLY A 228 -16.01 -15.35 9.76
N THR A 229 -17.04 -14.50 9.87
CA THR A 229 -18.17 -14.50 8.90
C THR A 229 -17.89 -13.62 7.68
N ALA A 230 -17.07 -12.59 7.85
CA ALA A 230 -16.73 -11.61 6.84
C ALA A 230 -15.23 -11.45 6.68
N VAL A 231 -14.83 -10.94 5.53
CA VAL A 231 -13.46 -10.52 5.23
C VAL A 231 -13.51 -9.03 4.94
N ASP A 232 -12.67 -8.26 5.62
CA ASP A 232 -12.32 -6.92 5.18
C ASP A 232 -11.04 -7.01 4.34
N ALA A 233 -10.91 -6.22 3.29
CA ALA A 233 -9.62 -6.06 2.62
C ALA A 233 -9.38 -4.62 2.23
N VAL A 234 -8.10 -4.24 2.32
CA VAL A 234 -7.59 -2.98 1.80
C VAL A 234 -6.89 -3.28 0.49
N ILE A 235 -7.30 -2.58 -0.56
CA ILE A 235 -6.78 -2.75 -1.91
C ILE A 235 -6.16 -1.43 -2.33
N ARG A 236 -4.90 -1.48 -2.73
CA ARG A 236 -4.21 -0.34 -3.33
C ARG A 236 -3.68 -0.74 -4.70
N CYS A 237 -4.02 0.03 -5.71
CA CYS A 237 -3.49 -0.16 -7.05
C CYS A 237 -2.79 1.12 -7.51
N ARG A 238 -1.54 0.97 -7.95
CA ARG A 238 -0.75 2.03 -8.56
C ARG A 238 -0.34 1.58 -9.95
N ILE A 239 -0.67 2.37 -10.96
CA ILE A 239 -0.17 2.18 -12.32
C ILE A 239 0.51 3.46 -12.75
N ASP A 240 1.72 3.35 -13.26
CA ASP A 240 2.44 4.42 -13.92
C ASP A 240 2.75 3.98 -15.34
N GLN A 241 2.27 4.72 -16.32
CA GLN A 241 2.42 4.37 -17.71
C GLN A 241 3.00 5.55 -18.48
N ILE A 242 4.12 5.35 -19.15
CA ILE A 242 4.66 6.33 -20.08
C ILE A 242 3.80 6.28 -21.34
N GLU A 243 3.14 7.39 -21.66
CA GLU A 243 2.32 7.52 -22.87
C GLU A 243 3.16 8.03 -24.05
N ARG A 244 4.12 8.91 -23.78
CA ARG A 244 4.97 9.53 -24.81
C ARG A 244 6.26 10.07 -24.20
N MET A 245 7.36 10.00 -24.96
CA MET A 245 8.55 10.84 -24.72
C MET A 245 8.48 12.06 -25.65
N ALA A 246 8.29 13.24 -25.08
CA ALA A 246 8.28 14.49 -25.85
C ALA A 246 9.73 14.96 -26.05
N THR A 247 10.19 14.93 -27.30
CA THR A 247 11.55 15.34 -27.64
C THR A 247 11.67 16.87 -27.71
N VAL A 248 12.67 17.42 -27.02
CA VAL A 248 13.08 18.83 -27.11
C VAL A 248 14.46 18.87 -27.77
N SER A 249 14.57 19.61 -28.87
CA SER A 249 15.82 19.71 -29.63
C SER A 249 16.54 21.03 -29.33
N LEU A 250 17.72 20.94 -28.73
CA LEU A 250 18.59 22.07 -28.46
C LEU A 250 19.59 22.27 -29.62
N PRO A 251 19.98 23.52 -29.92
CA PRO A 251 21.07 23.79 -30.85
C PRO A 251 22.41 23.28 -30.29
N ALA A 252 23.31 22.76 -31.14
CA ALA A 252 24.69 22.50 -30.71
C ALA A 252 25.38 23.80 -30.26
N SER A 253 26.24 23.69 -29.25
CA SER A 253 27.11 24.78 -28.82
C SER A 253 28.27 25.00 -29.81
N ALA A 254 28.70 23.96 -30.53
CA ALA A 254 29.59 24.04 -31.69
C ALA A 254 29.24 22.95 -32.72
N GLY A 255 28.81 23.34 -33.92
CA GLY A 255 28.46 22.42 -35.02
C GLY A 255 26.99 22.52 -35.48
N ARG A 256 26.60 21.67 -36.45
CA ARG A 256 25.23 21.62 -37.01
C ARG A 256 24.34 20.54 -36.37
N GLU A 257 24.90 19.65 -35.56
CA GLU A 257 24.12 18.57 -34.92
C GLU A 257 23.22 19.14 -33.83
N ARG A 258 22.02 18.59 -33.68
CA ARG A 258 21.08 18.98 -32.61
C ARG A 258 21.16 17.94 -31.51
N VAL A 259 21.16 18.41 -30.27
CA VAL A 259 21.05 17.51 -29.13
C VAL A 259 19.58 17.38 -28.75
N GLN A 260 19.14 16.16 -28.49
CA GLN A 260 17.78 15.85 -28.11
C GLN A 260 17.74 15.46 -26.63
N LEU A 261 16.86 16.12 -25.89
CA LEU A 261 16.44 15.69 -24.56
C LEU A 261 14.97 15.29 -24.61
N GLU A 262 14.53 14.56 -23.61
CA GLU A 262 13.20 13.96 -23.56
C GLU A 262 12.47 14.38 -22.29
N VAL A 263 11.18 14.70 -22.45
CA VAL A 263 10.27 14.96 -21.34
C VAL A 263 9.20 13.85 -21.33
N PRO A 264 9.14 13.01 -20.28
CA PRO A 264 8.17 11.92 -20.19
C PRO A 264 6.76 12.45 -19.91
N GLN A 265 5.80 12.05 -20.73
CA GLN A 265 4.37 12.19 -20.45
C GLN A 265 3.87 10.88 -19.82
N VAL A 266 3.38 10.96 -18.58
CA VAL A 266 2.97 9.79 -17.79
C VAL A 266 1.49 9.86 -17.42
N ALA A 267 0.78 8.75 -17.63
CA ALA A 267 -0.53 8.51 -17.05
C ALA A 267 -0.38 7.75 -15.73
N ALA A 268 -0.99 8.27 -14.68
CA ALA A 268 -0.96 7.66 -13.35
C ALA A 268 -2.37 7.24 -12.91
N VAL A 269 -2.51 6.01 -12.45
CA VAL A 269 -3.72 5.51 -11.77
C VAL A 269 -3.37 5.25 -10.32
N ARG A 270 -4.19 5.75 -9.41
CA ARG A 270 -4.07 5.54 -7.97
C ARG A 270 -5.47 5.19 -7.45
N ILE A 271 -5.64 3.95 -7.01
CA ILE A 271 -6.89 3.45 -6.45
C ILE A 271 -6.58 2.96 -5.04
N GLY A 272 -7.41 3.38 -4.08
CA GLY A 272 -7.39 2.91 -2.71
C GLY A 272 -8.82 2.60 -2.29
N GLU A 273 -9.13 1.33 -2.11
CA GLU A 273 -10.46 0.87 -1.74
C GLU A 273 -10.42 -0.01 -0.50
N ARG A 274 -11.53 -0.02 0.22
CA ARG A 274 -11.79 -0.99 1.29
C ARG A 274 -13.10 -1.69 1.00
N PHE A 275 -13.06 -3.02 0.98
CA PHE A 275 -14.26 -3.83 0.78
C PHE A 275 -14.47 -4.76 1.97
N ARG A 276 -15.74 -5.03 2.26
CA ARG A 276 -16.16 -6.06 3.20
C ARG A 276 -17.15 -6.99 2.50
N TRP A 277 -16.91 -8.29 2.58
CA TRP A 277 -17.78 -9.31 1.97
C TRP A 277 -17.80 -10.60 2.79
N PRO A 278 -18.75 -11.52 2.55
CA PRO A 278 -18.82 -12.78 3.29
C PRO A 278 -17.59 -13.68 3.05
N ALA A 279 -17.04 -14.28 4.11
CA ALA A 279 -15.80 -15.08 4.07
C ALA A 279 -15.93 -16.38 3.26
N THR A 280 -17.17 -16.83 3.01
CA THR A 280 -17.48 -17.98 2.16
C THR A 280 -17.51 -17.64 0.67
N GLN A 281 -17.40 -16.37 0.30
CA GLN A 281 -17.62 -15.86 -1.06
C GLN A 281 -16.36 -15.25 -1.67
N THR A 282 -16.33 -15.18 -3.00
CA THR A 282 -15.21 -14.61 -3.76
C THR A 282 -15.54 -13.17 -4.14
N LEU A 283 -14.57 -12.28 -3.95
CA LEU A 283 -14.66 -10.88 -4.33
C LEU A 283 -14.10 -10.67 -5.75
N PHE A 284 -14.81 -9.90 -6.55
CA PHE A 284 -14.41 -9.40 -7.87
C PHE A 284 -14.40 -7.87 -7.83
N ILE A 285 -13.29 -7.26 -8.25
CA ILE A 285 -13.14 -5.81 -8.31
C ILE A 285 -12.75 -5.44 -9.74
N GLY A 286 -13.63 -4.77 -10.45
CA GLY A 286 -13.32 -4.12 -11.72
C GLY A 286 -12.71 -2.76 -11.45
N LEU A 287 -11.44 -2.58 -11.80
CA LEU A 287 -10.67 -1.34 -11.62
C LEU A 287 -10.83 -0.38 -12.82
N GLY A 288 -11.62 -0.79 -13.82
CA GLY A 288 -11.94 -0.01 -15.01
C GLY A 288 -10.89 -0.14 -16.12
N LEU A 289 -11.02 0.71 -17.14
CA LEU A 289 -10.12 0.77 -18.30
C LEU A 289 -8.82 1.49 -17.93
N VAL A 290 -7.84 0.72 -17.49
CA VAL A 290 -6.53 1.21 -17.03
C VAL A 290 -5.42 0.73 -17.95
N PRO A 291 -4.24 1.40 -17.95
CA PRO A 291 -3.08 0.86 -18.66
C PRO A 291 -2.75 -0.54 -18.17
N TRP A 292 -2.62 -1.48 -19.10
CA TRP A 292 -2.17 -2.84 -18.78
C TRP A 292 -0.64 -2.85 -18.77
N PRO A 293 0.00 -3.38 -17.70
CA PRO A 293 1.44 -3.34 -17.61
C PRO A 293 2.07 -4.06 -18.80
N VAL A 294 3.11 -3.44 -19.37
CA VAL A 294 3.98 -4.11 -20.33
C VAL A 294 4.63 -5.28 -19.59
N PRO A 295 4.57 -6.52 -20.11
CA PRO A 295 5.28 -7.63 -19.50
C PRO A 295 6.73 -7.22 -19.31
N ALA A 296 7.24 -7.33 -18.08
CA ALA A 296 8.67 -7.26 -17.85
C ALA A 296 9.30 -8.39 -18.65
N GLN A 297 9.78 -8.09 -19.86
CA GLN A 297 10.65 -8.99 -20.59
C GLN A 297 11.95 -9.02 -19.80
N ASN A 298 12.07 -9.98 -18.89
CA ASN A 298 13.34 -10.31 -18.28
C ASN A 298 14.36 -10.58 -19.41
N GLY A 299 15.22 -9.61 -19.68
CA GLY A 299 16.38 -9.74 -20.57
C GLY A 299 16.19 -9.40 -22.05
N GLY A 300 15.04 -8.88 -22.50
CA GLY A 300 14.83 -8.49 -23.91
C GLY A 300 14.90 -6.98 -24.14
N VAL A 301 15.50 -6.55 -25.26
CA VAL A 301 15.31 -5.18 -25.75
C VAL A 301 13.86 -5.05 -26.20
N ALA A 302 13.00 -4.53 -25.32
CA ALA A 302 11.60 -4.33 -25.63
C ALA A 302 11.48 -3.28 -26.76
N ALA A 303 10.95 -3.69 -27.91
CA ALA A 303 10.51 -2.75 -28.93
C ALA A 303 9.55 -1.74 -28.28
N LEU A 304 9.64 -0.47 -28.69
CA LEU A 304 8.63 0.54 -28.37
C LEU A 304 7.29 0.02 -28.88
N VAL A 305 6.46 -0.52 -28.00
CA VAL A 305 5.14 -1.03 -28.38
C VAL A 305 4.33 0.18 -28.86
N PRO A 306 3.79 0.17 -30.10
CA PRO A 306 2.95 1.25 -30.57
C PRO A 306 1.63 1.22 -29.79
N GLY A 307 1.43 2.22 -28.94
CA GLY A 307 0.20 2.45 -28.20
C GLY A 307 0.17 1.81 -26.81
N VAL A 308 -0.24 2.60 -25.82
CA VAL A 308 -0.55 2.11 -24.47
C VAL A 308 -1.76 1.19 -24.55
N LYS A 309 -1.56 -0.11 -24.33
CA LYS A 309 -2.68 -1.04 -24.22
C LYS A 309 -3.49 -0.70 -22.97
N ARG A 310 -4.77 -0.37 -23.15
CA ARG A 310 -5.72 -0.25 -22.04
C ARG A 310 -6.56 -1.52 -21.97
N CYS A 311 -6.71 -2.04 -20.76
CA CYS A 311 -7.54 -3.20 -20.47
C CYS A 311 -8.51 -2.84 -19.35
N ASP A 312 -9.69 -3.43 -19.40
CA ASP A 312 -10.54 -3.50 -18.24
C ASP A 312 -9.94 -4.50 -17.24
N MET A 313 -9.41 -3.99 -16.13
CA MET A 313 -8.68 -4.78 -15.17
C MET A 313 -9.60 -5.31 -14.07
N VAL A 314 -9.49 -6.61 -13.78
CA VAL A 314 -10.27 -7.30 -12.76
C VAL A 314 -9.34 -7.98 -11.77
N LEU A 315 -9.48 -7.60 -10.51
CA LEU A 315 -8.86 -8.24 -9.36
C LEU A 315 -9.85 -9.23 -8.75
N VAL A 316 -9.39 -10.46 -8.50
CA VAL A 316 -10.19 -11.52 -7.90
C VAL A 316 -9.52 -11.96 -6.62
N VAL A 317 -10.27 -11.94 -5.51
CA VAL A 317 -9.80 -12.33 -4.17
C VAL A 317 -10.68 -13.47 -3.68
N GLU A 318 -10.09 -14.66 -3.60
CA GLU A 318 -10.78 -15.89 -3.18
C GLU A 318 -10.27 -16.33 -1.80
N PRO A 319 -11.13 -16.35 -0.77
CA PRO A 319 -10.78 -16.89 0.54
C PRO A 319 -10.49 -18.40 0.49
N ARG A 320 -9.33 -18.79 1.03
CA ARG A 320 -8.86 -20.15 1.27
C ARG A 320 -8.67 -20.32 2.79
N LEU A 321 -9.80 -20.32 3.49
CA LEU A 321 -9.84 -20.39 4.94
C LEU A 321 -9.34 -21.76 5.43
N SER A 322 -8.40 -21.76 6.36
CA SER A 322 -7.98 -22.90 7.17
C SER A 322 -9.13 -23.28 8.11
N GLY A 323 -9.67 -24.50 7.99
CA GLY A 323 -10.64 -25.06 8.92
C GLY A 323 -12.07 -24.58 8.74
N GLY A 324 -12.89 -25.36 8.04
CA GLY A 324 -14.33 -25.37 8.28
C GLY A 324 -14.61 -26.20 9.54
N ARG A 325 -15.07 -25.55 10.60
CA ARG A 325 -15.94 -26.18 11.59
C ARG A 325 -17.35 -25.66 11.36
#